data_AF-A0A9Q3DVD4-F1
#
_entry.id   AF-A0A9Q3DVD4-F1
#
_cell.length_a   1.000
_cell.length_b   1.000
_cell.length_c   1.000
_cell.angle_alpha   90.00
_cell.angle_beta   90.00
_cell.angle_gamma   90.00
#
_symmetry.space_group_name_H-M   'P 1'
#
loop_
_entity.id
_entity.type
_entity.pdbx_description
1 polymer ?
#
loop_
_entity_poly.entity_id
_entity_poly.type
_entity_poly.pdbx_seq_one_letter_code
_entity_poly.pdbx_strand_id
1 'polypeptide(L)'
;MNTLTPDEWLLQNADKSRASPPDFNPGNMVWLSSKNIKSARPTKKLSERWLGPFPILKKVITHAYHLKLPSQWKWIHPVFQISLLELFKTSTIPNPHQEPPPPIIIEEEEEWEVSKILDSNLERKIMVPGGMERFQSRLRKIHLGTN
;
A
#
# COMPACT_ATOMS: atom_id res chain seq x y z
N MET A 1 -4.34 -45.81 -19.83
CA MET A 1 -4.71 -44.94 -18.69
C MET A 1 -3.41 -44.35 -18.15
N ASN A 2 -3.24 -43.04 -18.20
CA ASN A 2 -1.99 -42.41 -17.74
C ASN A 2 -2.06 -42.25 -16.22
N THR A 3 -1.34 -43.10 -15.49
CA THR A 3 -1.19 -43.01 -14.03
C THR A 3 0.01 -42.10 -13.72
N LEU A 4 -0.26 -40.92 -13.15
CA LEU A 4 0.79 -40.07 -12.59
C LEU A 4 1.40 -40.76 -11.36
N THR A 5 2.72 -40.71 -11.26
CA THR A 5 3.46 -41.20 -10.10
C THR A 5 3.18 -40.30 -8.87
N PRO A 6 3.30 -40.82 -7.63
CA PRO A 6 3.06 -40.02 -6.43
C PRO A 6 3.92 -38.74 -6.34
N ASP A 7 5.14 -38.78 -6.87
CA ASP A 7 6.06 -37.64 -6.89
C ASP A 7 5.58 -36.54 -7.86
N GLU A 8 5.03 -36.92 -9.00
CA GLU A 8 4.40 -35.98 -9.94
C GLU A 8 3.15 -35.33 -9.35
N TRP A 9 2.38 -36.07 -8.51
CA TRP A 9 1.24 -35.50 -7.80
C TRP A 9 1.64 -34.42 -6.80
N LEU A 10 2.74 -34.64 -6.05
CA LEU A 10 3.26 -33.68 -5.08
C LEU A 10 3.74 -32.39 -5.76
N LEU A 11 4.48 -32.50 -6.87
CA LEU A 11 4.93 -31.34 -7.64
C LEU A 11 3.76 -30.54 -8.21
N GLN A 12 2.77 -31.23 -8.79
CA GLN A 12 1.61 -30.57 -9.38
C GLN A 12 0.80 -29.82 -8.32
N ASN A 13 0.60 -30.38 -7.13
CA ASN A 13 -0.15 -29.70 -6.07
C ASN A 13 0.63 -28.58 -5.38
N ALA A 14 1.95 -28.70 -5.26
CA ALA A 14 2.78 -27.67 -4.64
C ALA A 14 2.79 -26.36 -5.45
N ASP A 15 2.84 -26.45 -6.78
CA ASP A 15 2.92 -25.28 -7.66
C ASP A 15 1.55 -24.65 -8.00
N LYS A 16 0.44 -25.40 -7.86
CA LYS A 16 -0.93 -24.90 -8.12
C LYS A 16 -1.33 -23.67 -7.30
N SER A 17 -0.72 -23.47 -6.13
CA SER A 17 -1.02 -22.33 -5.24
C SER A 17 -0.08 -21.14 -5.45
N ARG A 18 0.95 -21.26 -6.29
CA ARG A 18 1.92 -20.21 -6.53
C ARG A 18 1.43 -19.28 -7.62
N ALA A 19 1.10 -18.04 -7.26
CA ALA A 19 0.90 -16.99 -8.24
C ALA A 19 2.21 -16.76 -9.01
N SER A 20 2.10 -16.50 -10.32
CA SER A 20 3.25 -16.12 -11.12
C SER A 20 3.89 -14.84 -10.54
N PRO A 21 5.22 -14.79 -10.39
CA PRO A 21 5.87 -13.60 -9.87
C PRO A 21 5.58 -12.40 -10.78
N PRO A 22 5.31 -11.21 -10.23
CA PRO A 22 5.23 -9.99 -11.04
C PRO A 22 6.50 -9.77 -11.85
N ASP A 23 6.38 -9.54 -13.15
CA ASP A 23 7.54 -9.22 -13.97
C ASP A 23 7.97 -7.77 -13.72
N PHE A 24 9.22 -7.60 -13.29
CA PHE A 24 9.84 -6.29 -13.18
C PHE A 24 10.84 -6.09 -14.30
N ASN A 25 10.77 -4.93 -14.93
CA ASN A 25 11.72 -4.55 -15.97
C ASN A 25 12.85 -3.68 -15.39
N PRO A 26 14.08 -3.77 -15.94
CA PRO A 26 15.12 -2.80 -15.68
C PRO A 26 14.61 -1.36 -15.86
N GLY A 27 14.94 -0.47 -14.92
CA GLY A 27 14.47 0.91 -14.89
C GLY A 27 13.16 1.12 -14.12
N ASN A 28 12.41 0.07 -13.77
CA ASN A 28 11.27 0.22 -12.87
C ASN A 28 11.73 0.66 -11.48
N MET A 29 10.97 1.60 -10.91
CA MET A 29 11.13 2.01 -9.51
C MET A 29 10.39 1.02 -8.62
N VAL A 30 11.05 0.54 -7.57
CA VAL A 30 10.46 -0.41 -6.61
C VAL A 30 10.75 0.02 -5.19
N TRP A 31 9.76 -0.17 -4.32
CA TRP A 31 9.93 -0.13 -2.88
C TRP A 31 10.62 -1.41 -2.40
N LEU A 32 11.53 -1.27 -1.43
CA LEU A 32 12.23 -2.38 -0.80
C LEU A 32 11.73 -2.61 0.62
N SER A 33 11.36 -3.84 0.96
CA SER A 33 10.89 -4.16 2.31
C SER A 33 12.02 -4.05 3.34
N SER A 34 11.75 -3.36 4.45
CA SER A 34 12.71 -3.21 5.55
C SER A 34 12.83 -4.42 6.48
N LYS A 35 12.06 -5.49 6.25
CA LYS A 35 11.96 -6.66 7.14
C LYS A 35 13.31 -7.23 7.59
N ASN A 36 14.29 -7.24 6.67
CA ASN A 36 15.62 -7.83 6.87
C ASN A 36 16.73 -6.78 6.96
N ILE A 37 16.38 -5.50 7.06
CA ILE A 37 17.34 -4.40 7.08
C ILE A 37 17.34 -3.80 8.48
N LYS A 38 18.52 -3.76 9.10
CA LYS A 38 18.71 -3.10 10.40
C LYS A 38 18.49 -1.60 10.24
N SER A 39 17.48 -1.08 10.94
CA SER A 39 17.22 0.36 11.02
C SER A 39 18.02 0.96 12.17
N ALA A 40 18.45 2.21 12.04
CA ALA A 40 19.05 2.97 13.13
C ALA A 40 18.04 3.38 14.21
N ARG A 41 16.73 3.20 13.96
CA ARG A 41 15.69 3.60 14.92
C ARG A 41 15.64 2.64 16.12
N PRO A 42 15.28 3.16 17.31
CA PRO A 42 15.29 2.38 18.55
C PRO A 42 14.22 1.29 18.60
N THR A 43 13.11 1.45 17.88
CA THR A 43 12.01 0.47 17.86
C THR A 43 11.52 0.16 16.44
N LYS A 44 11.22 -1.12 16.19
CA LYS A 44 10.69 -1.61 14.91
C LYS A 44 9.29 -1.06 14.59
N LYS A 45 8.50 -0.69 15.60
CA LYS A 45 7.17 -0.10 15.42
C LYS A 45 7.22 1.27 14.73
N LEU A 46 8.32 1.99 14.92
CA LEU A 46 8.54 3.32 14.33
C LEU A 46 9.49 3.26 13.12
N SER A 47 9.95 2.09 12.71
CA SER A 47 10.76 1.95 11.49
C SER A 47 9.87 1.94 10.25
N GLU A 48 10.38 2.53 9.18
CA GLU A 48 9.75 2.45 7.85
C GLU A 48 9.57 0.99 7.45
N ARG A 49 8.37 0.64 6.95
CA ARG A 49 8.08 -0.71 6.44
C ARG A 49 8.65 -0.94 5.04
N TRP A 50 8.64 0.11 4.24
CA TRP A 50 9.10 0.14 2.86
C TRP A 50 10.10 1.28 2.73
N LEU A 51 11.29 0.91 2.29
CA LEU A 51 12.39 1.81 2.00
C LEU A 51 12.28 2.24 0.55
N GLY A 52 12.69 3.48 0.30
CA GLY A 52 12.49 4.30 -0.90
C GLY A 52 12.36 3.61 -2.26
N PRO A 53 11.86 4.33 -3.28
CA PRO A 53 11.90 3.83 -4.64
C PRO A 53 13.34 3.70 -5.11
N PHE A 54 13.78 2.47 -5.35
CA PHE A 54 15.07 2.16 -5.96
C PHE A 54 14.85 1.67 -7.38
N PRO A 55 15.66 2.11 -8.36
CA PRO A 55 15.55 1.60 -9.71
C PRO A 55 16.19 0.21 -9.79
N ILE A 56 15.50 -0.68 -10.51
CA ILE A 56 16.03 -2.00 -10.86
C ILE A 56 17.09 -1.83 -11.95
N LEU A 57 18.29 -2.37 -11.73
CA LEU A 57 19.37 -2.39 -12.71
C LEU A 57 19.24 -3.57 -13.67
N LYS A 58 19.03 -4.78 -13.13
CA LYS A 58 18.88 -6.00 -13.93
C LYS A 58 18.23 -7.13 -13.13
N LYS A 59 17.63 -8.08 -13.85
CA LYS A 59 17.23 -9.38 -13.32
C LYS A 59 18.47 -10.27 -13.21
N VAL A 60 18.74 -10.80 -12.02
CA VAL A 60 19.90 -11.68 -11.76
C VAL A 60 19.50 -13.14 -11.92
N ILE A 61 18.40 -13.52 -11.29
CA ILE A 61 17.79 -14.86 -11.34
C ILE A 61 16.28 -14.68 -11.51
N THR A 62 15.55 -15.75 -11.85
CA THR A 62 14.08 -15.79 -12.00
C THR A 62 13.32 -15.01 -10.92
N HIS A 63 13.79 -15.05 -9.66
CA HIS A 63 13.11 -14.42 -8.52
C HIS A 63 13.97 -13.38 -7.79
N ALA A 64 15.09 -12.94 -8.37
CA ALA A 64 16.01 -12.01 -7.73
C ALA A 64 16.47 -10.89 -8.67
N TYR A 65 16.40 -9.66 -8.20
CA TYR A 65 16.69 -8.44 -8.94
C TYR A 65 17.79 -7.63 -8.27
N HIS A 66 18.64 -7.01 -9.08
CA HIS A 66 19.68 -6.09 -8.64
C HIS A 66 19.13 -4.67 -8.59
N LEU A 67 19.14 -4.03 -7.42
CA LEU A 67 18.72 -2.66 -7.21
C LEU A 67 19.91 -1.69 -7.16
N LYS A 68 19.70 -0.46 -7.60
CA LYS A 68 20.64 0.64 -7.37
C LYS A 68 20.45 1.19 -5.96
N LEU A 69 21.21 0.66 -5.00
CA LEU A 69 21.19 1.16 -3.63
C LEU A 69 22.04 2.43 -3.47
N PRO A 70 21.72 3.30 -2.49
CA PRO A 70 22.55 4.43 -2.12
C PRO A 70 23.94 3.99 -1.66
N SER A 71 24.96 4.79 -1.96
CA SER A 71 26.36 4.51 -1.59
C SER A 71 26.60 4.41 -0.08
N GLN A 72 25.70 4.94 0.74
CA GLN A 72 25.72 4.82 2.21
C GLN A 72 25.38 3.40 2.71
N TRP A 73 24.73 2.55 1.90
CA TRP A 73 24.25 1.22 2.30
C TRP A 73 25.18 0.11 1.81
N LYS A 74 26.50 0.33 1.89
CA LYS A 74 27.51 -0.63 1.38
C LYS A 74 27.47 -2.00 2.05
N TRP A 75 26.96 -2.07 3.29
CA TRP A 75 26.86 -3.31 4.06
C TRP A 75 25.65 -4.18 3.66
N ILE A 76 24.72 -3.65 2.85
CA ILE A 76 23.54 -4.36 2.38
C ILE A 76 23.83 -4.89 0.97
N HIS A 77 23.57 -6.17 0.74
CA HIS A 77 23.67 -6.75 -0.60
C HIS A 77 22.62 -6.14 -1.54
N PRO A 78 22.99 -5.72 -2.76
CA PRO A 78 22.07 -5.01 -3.65
C PRO A 78 21.13 -5.93 -4.44
N VAL A 79 21.15 -7.25 -4.17
CA VAL A 79 20.31 -8.25 -4.85
C VAL A 79 19.21 -8.72 -3.90
N PHE A 80 17.96 -8.58 -4.32
CA PHE A 80 16.79 -8.88 -3.49
C PHE A 80 15.80 -9.79 -4.20
N GLN A 81 15.13 -10.63 -3.41
CA GLN A 81 14.05 -11.50 -3.90
C GLN A 81 12.79 -10.68 -4.20
N ILE A 82 12.02 -11.12 -5.21
CA ILE A 82 10.73 -10.55 -5.63
C ILE A 82 9.72 -10.34 -4.48
N SER A 83 9.73 -11.20 -3.46
CA SER A 83 8.84 -11.11 -2.28
C SER A 83 9.13 -9.91 -1.38
N LEU A 84 10.31 -9.30 -1.52
CA LEU A 84 10.74 -8.12 -0.77
C LEU A 84 10.58 -6.83 -1.58
N LEU A 85 10.05 -6.91 -2.80
CA LEU A 85 9.92 -5.78 -3.72
C LEU A 85 8.44 -5.49 -3.98
N GLU A 86 8.10 -4.21 -4.05
CA GLU A 86 6.78 -3.74 -4.47
C GLU A 86 6.94 -2.65 -5.52
N LEU A 87 6.15 -2.71 -6.60
CA LEU A 87 6.25 -1.72 -7.69
C LEU A 87 5.88 -0.33 -7.17
N PHE A 88 6.72 0.66 -7.43
CA PHE A 88 6.41 2.05 -7.11
C PHE A 88 5.31 2.56 -8.05
N LYS A 89 4.17 2.96 -7.47
CA LYS A 89 3.07 3.61 -8.19
C LYS A 89 3.07 5.08 -7.82
N THR A 90 3.25 5.96 -8.81
CA THR A 90 3.02 7.39 -8.62
C THR A 90 1.52 7.60 -8.42
N SER A 91 1.10 8.02 -7.23
CA SER A 91 -0.28 8.43 -7.00
C SER A 91 -0.57 9.70 -7.80
N THR A 92 -1.51 9.66 -8.73
CA THR A 92 -2.07 10.83 -9.43
C THR A 92 -3.03 11.60 -8.52
N ILE A 93 -2.85 11.54 -7.19
CA ILE A 93 -3.64 12.38 -6.30
C ILE A 93 -3.10 13.80 -6.49
N PRO A 94 -3.92 14.75 -6.98
CA PRO A 94 -3.48 16.13 -7.11
C PRO A 94 -3.00 16.64 -5.76
N ASN A 95 -1.93 17.45 -5.80
CA ASN A 95 -1.28 18.00 -4.62
C ASN A 95 -2.32 18.51 -3.60
N PRO A 96 -2.29 18.06 -2.32
CA PRO A 96 -3.20 18.57 -1.28
C PRO A 96 -3.08 20.08 -1.06
N HIS A 97 -1.97 20.69 -1.51
CA HIS A 97 -1.87 22.13 -1.72
C HIS A 97 -2.63 22.53 -2.99
N GLN A 98 -3.94 22.37 -3.00
CA GLN A 98 -4.77 23.31 -3.75
C GLN A 98 -4.74 24.61 -2.95
N GLU A 99 -4.38 25.72 -3.59
CA GLU A 99 -4.65 27.02 -2.99
C GLU A 99 -6.15 27.08 -2.68
N PRO A 100 -6.53 27.51 -1.47
CA PRO A 100 -7.94 27.65 -1.14
C PRO A 100 -8.60 28.52 -2.23
N PRO A 101 -9.81 28.16 -2.69
CA PRO A 101 -10.53 29.03 -3.62
C PRO A 101 -10.65 30.44 -3.01
N PRO A 102 -10.60 31.50 -3.83
CA PRO A 102 -10.73 32.86 -3.33
C PRO A 102 -12.05 33.04 -2.56
N PRO A 103 -12.06 33.78 -1.44
CA PRO A 103 -13.25 34.00 -0.65
C PRO A 103 -14.33 34.72 -1.47
N ILE A 104 -15.56 34.22 -1.42
CA ILE A 104 -16.75 34.88 -1.98
C ILE A 104 -17.34 35.74 -0.87
N ILE A 105 -17.41 37.06 -1.07
CA ILE A 105 -17.95 37.99 -0.08
C ILE A 105 -19.48 38.00 -0.22
N ILE A 106 -20.19 37.45 0.76
CA ILE A 106 -21.64 37.65 0.96
C ILE A 106 -21.77 38.17 2.39
N GLU A 107 -22.19 39.43 2.55
CA GLU A 107 -22.56 40.05 3.84
C GLU A 107 -21.57 39.80 5.01
N GLU A 108 -20.32 40.24 4.82
CA GLU A 108 -19.33 40.51 5.90
C GLU A 108 -18.86 39.35 6.81
N GLU A 109 -19.23 38.09 6.55
CA GLU A 109 -18.65 36.91 7.22
C GLU A 109 -18.10 35.88 6.22
N GLU A 110 -16.89 35.36 6.48
CA GLU A 110 -16.22 34.36 5.65
C GLU A 110 -16.83 32.96 5.88
N GLU A 111 -17.74 32.54 5.00
CA GLU A 111 -18.29 31.17 5.02
C GLU A 111 -17.64 30.28 3.94
N TRP A 112 -17.29 29.04 4.32
CA TRP A 112 -16.77 28.02 3.40
C TRP A 112 -17.88 27.04 3.02
N GLU A 113 -18.23 26.97 1.73
CA GLU A 113 -19.17 25.95 1.23
C GLU A 113 -18.48 24.59 1.09
N VAL A 114 -18.91 23.60 1.86
CA VAL A 114 -18.40 22.21 1.78
C VAL A 114 -19.21 21.42 0.76
N SER A 115 -18.64 21.12 -0.41
CA SER A 115 -19.38 20.43 -1.49
C SER A 115 -19.70 18.95 -1.20
N LYS A 116 -18.83 18.22 -0.49
CA LYS A 116 -19.07 16.80 -0.15
C LYS A 116 -18.15 16.30 0.96
N ILE A 117 -18.75 15.74 2.02
CA ILE A 117 -18.02 15.00 3.06
C ILE A 117 -17.76 13.58 2.52
N LEU A 118 -16.49 13.22 2.33
CA LEU A 118 -16.10 11.93 1.73
C LEU A 118 -16.20 10.75 2.70
N ASP A 119 -15.93 10.98 3.98
CA ASP A 119 -16.09 9.97 5.03
C ASP A 119 -16.21 10.67 6.39
N SER A 120 -17.18 10.25 7.20
CA SER A 120 -17.38 10.78 8.56
C SER A 120 -17.61 9.61 9.50
N ASN A 121 -16.57 9.24 10.25
CA ASN A 121 -16.72 8.28 11.34
C ASN A 121 -17.20 9.01 12.60
N LEU A 122 -18.51 9.28 12.65
CA LEU A 122 -19.17 9.84 13.83
C LEU A 122 -19.48 8.71 14.82
N GLU A 123 -18.50 8.32 15.64
CA GLU A 123 -18.79 7.60 16.88
C GLU A 123 -19.47 8.56 17.88
N ARG A 124 -20.79 8.72 17.75
CA ARG A 124 -21.57 9.43 18.78
C ARG A 124 -21.65 8.56 20.03
N LYS A 125 -20.81 8.86 21.02
CA LYS A 125 -20.88 8.27 22.36
C LYS A 125 -22.01 8.92 23.15
N ILE A 126 -23.25 8.47 22.94
CA ILE A 126 -24.39 8.91 23.76
C ILE A 126 -24.30 8.19 25.10
N MET A 127 -24.21 8.95 26.19
CA MET A 127 -24.24 8.42 27.55
C MET A 127 -25.69 8.16 27.92
N VAL A 128 -26.11 6.89 27.93
CA VAL A 128 -27.43 6.46 28.41
C VAL A 128 -27.31 6.08 29.89
N PRO A 129 -28.29 6.40 30.76
CA PRO A 129 -28.24 5.97 32.15
C PRO A 129 -28.31 4.44 32.20
N GLY A 130 -27.20 3.79 32.59
CA GLY A 130 -27.11 2.32 32.70
C GLY A 130 -25.95 1.64 31.97
N GLY A 131 -25.17 2.35 31.13
CA GLY A 131 -23.95 1.80 30.53
C GLY A 131 -23.77 2.11 29.04
N MET A 132 -22.67 1.61 28.46
CA MET A 132 -22.32 1.84 27.06
C MET A 132 -23.11 0.93 26.12
N GLU A 133 -24.06 1.48 25.37
CA GLU A 133 -24.72 0.75 24.28
C GLU A 133 -24.07 1.11 22.94
N ARG A 134 -23.44 0.13 22.27
CA ARG A 134 -22.84 0.31 20.94
C ARG A 134 -23.92 0.16 19.87
N PHE A 135 -24.52 1.25 19.42
CA PHE A 135 -25.35 1.22 18.22
C PHE A 135 -24.48 1.22 16.96
N GLN A 136 -24.30 0.03 16.36
CA GLN A 136 -23.72 -0.11 15.01
C GLN A 136 -24.68 0.52 14.00
N SER A 137 -24.49 1.81 13.70
CA SER A 137 -25.21 2.48 12.61
C SER A 137 -24.69 1.95 11.27
N ARG A 138 -25.30 0.85 10.81
CA ARG A 138 -25.08 0.29 9.48
C ARG A 138 -25.75 1.22 8.46
N LEU A 139 -25.01 2.18 7.90
CA LEU A 139 -25.46 2.90 6.72
C LEU A 139 -25.64 1.90 5.57
N ARG A 140 -26.89 1.75 5.10
CA ARG A 140 -27.20 1.01 3.87
C ARG A 140 -26.59 1.77 2.69
N LYS A 141 -25.74 1.07 1.91
CA LYS A 141 -25.31 1.52 0.58
C LYS A 141 -26.54 1.92 -0.23
N ILE A 142 -26.62 3.18 -0.61
CA ILE A 142 -27.50 3.60 -1.71
C ILE A 142 -26.74 3.24 -3.00
N HIS A 143 -27.28 2.29 -3.77
CA HIS A 143 -26.96 2.18 -5.19
C HIS A 143 -27.57 3.42 -5.86
N LEU A 144 -26.76 4.19 -6.58
CA LEU A 144 -27.27 5.09 -7.60
C LEU A 144 -26.79 4.54 -8.94
N GLY A 145 -27.76 4.08 -9.72
CA GLY A 145 -27.58 3.74 -11.12
C GLY A 145 -27.57 4.98 -12.02
N THR A 146 -26.95 4.77 -13.18
CA THR A 146 -27.18 5.36 -14.51
C THR A 146 -27.02 6.87 -14.71
N ASN A 147 -26.13 7.24 -15.65
CA ASN A 147 -26.50 7.37 -17.06
C ASN A 147 -25.35 6.87 -17.94
#